data_AF-A0A960SV21-F1
#
_entry.id   AF-A0A960SV21-F1
#
_cell.length_a   1.000
_cell.length_b   1.000
_cell.length_c   1.000
_cell.angle_alpha   90.00
_cell.angle_beta   90.00
_cell.angle_gamma   90.00
#
_symmetry.space_group_name_H-M   'P 1'
#
loop_
_entity.id
_entity.type
_entity.pdbx_description
1 polymer ?
#
loop_
_entity_poly.entity_id
_entity_poly.type
_entity_poly.pdbx_seq_one_letter_code
_entity_poly.pdbx_strand_id
1 'polypeptide(L)'
;MLNGSTQDTAAPPPRIMEWLDRGMVALELDKGVFLSWRALGTDDDHTGFNLYRNGGKITDLALTGASNYIDPDGTKGDRYAVEVVSKDDILDKSNEIPVWPRKAASHEGAKNKRVPPLAYLEIPVDAPTEQHKIGDASVGDLDGDGDYELIFEWEGVPPFLDAVTLEGKRLWRIGGGPNTDRQKLAFMVYDFDGDGKAEVACKTGPGTRDGTGRFLNKGPAASDDDGVVLERKSGRLVEDPSYISVFKGSTGKELATTSYWPPIGPRDEMKATWGDNYGHRSASIKSAVLYQKESYPLMVFARGIYTRIAMGSYRWDGKTLEQVWTFDSEDPEHPEYRAYRGQGNHSLAVGDVDNDGSDEIIYGACAIDHDGTGLYSTGFGHGDSHALGDLMPDHPGLEFYQGHEGRDHGVSMRDAATGEILWEIKKSADVGRAWAANVNPGIRGAECTSSATPNLDCNGNEIDTRYSAYAQPILFDGDPEHELRSRTVIEGGPNGRIFQGWHYRASNIHSSKHDACLVADIVGDWREEIVYPRGDKKALIVFTTWLPTERRNFTLMHDPTYRMNVAVQGIGYNQPSYPGFYFAGGQPKSSIRYLPAVVGRHAKPQP
;
A
#
# COMPACT_ATOMS: atom_id res chain seq x y z
N MET A 1 40.10 29.39 1.40
CA MET A 1 39.03 30.02 2.21
C MET A 1 37.76 29.92 1.40
N LEU A 2 37.01 28.84 1.60
CA LEU A 2 35.69 28.63 1.03
C LEU A 2 34.70 29.13 2.09
N ASN A 3 33.93 30.16 1.75
CA ASN A 3 32.88 30.70 2.62
C ASN A 3 31.78 29.64 2.71
N GLY A 4 31.70 28.97 3.87
CA GLY A 4 30.53 28.19 4.25
C GLY A 4 29.38 29.14 4.54
N SER A 5 28.43 29.25 3.62
CA SER A 5 27.08 29.67 3.97
C SER A 5 26.42 28.47 4.65
N THR A 6 26.29 28.55 5.97
CA THR A 6 25.36 27.72 6.73
C THR A 6 23.96 28.02 6.20
N GLN A 7 23.43 27.18 5.30
CA GLN A 7 22.00 27.14 5.05
C GLN A 7 21.35 26.68 6.35
N ASP A 8 20.64 27.60 6.98
CA ASP A 8 19.74 27.36 8.08
C ASP A 8 18.59 26.51 7.53
N THR A 9 18.71 25.18 7.60
CA THR A 9 17.68 24.26 7.11
C THR A 9 16.54 24.25 8.13
N ALA A 10 15.61 25.20 7.98
CA ALA A 10 14.32 25.11 8.65
C ALA A 10 13.71 23.72 8.37
N ALA A 11 13.20 23.07 9.41
CA ALA A 11 12.56 21.76 9.28
C ALA A 11 11.49 21.80 8.16
N PRO A 12 11.35 20.73 7.35
CA PRO A 12 10.37 20.72 6.28
C PRO A 12 8.96 20.96 6.85
N PRO A 13 8.07 21.61 6.08
CA PRO A 13 6.70 21.83 6.52
C PRO A 13 6.02 20.47 6.78
N PRO A 14 5.03 20.39 7.69
CA PRO A 14 4.33 19.15 7.94
C PRO A 14 3.69 18.59 6.66
N ARG A 15 3.84 17.28 6.45
CA ARG A 15 3.30 16.55 5.29
C ARG A 15 1.79 16.60 5.30
N ILE A 16 1.19 16.79 4.12
CA ILE A 16 -0.25 16.67 3.97
C ILE A 16 -0.62 15.19 3.99
N MET A 17 -1.46 14.80 4.94
CA MET A 17 -2.01 13.45 5.05
C MET A 17 -3.53 13.51 5.04
N GLU A 18 -4.15 12.37 4.75
CA GLU A 18 -5.60 12.18 4.80
C GLU A 18 -6.13 12.57 6.18
N TRP A 19 -7.31 13.19 6.21
CA TRP A 19 -8.05 13.27 7.46
C TRP A 19 -8.72 11.94 7.69
N LEU A 20 -8.46 11.32 8.83
CA LEU A 20 -9.08 10.07 9.24
C LEU A 20 -9.93 10.30 10.46
N ASP A 21 -11.06 9.59 10.50
CA ASP A 21 -11.87 9.48 11.69
C ASP A 21 -11.17 8.56 12.72
N ARG A 22 -11.86 8.19 13.79
CA ARG A 22 -11.28 7.30 14.82
C ARG A 22 -11.24 5.83 14.40
N GLY A 23 -11.83 5.45 13.28
CA GLY A 23 -11.79 4.09 12.74
C GLY A 23 -12.21 3.05 13.76
N MET A 24 -13.13 3.38 14.66
CA MET A 24 -13.42 2.53 15.81
C MET A 24 -14.01 1.20 15.35
N VAL A 25 -13.42 0.09 15.82
CA VAL A 25 -13.91 -1.26 15.60
C VAL A 25 -14.25 -1.93 16.94
N ALA A 26 -15.31 -2.73 16.93
CA ALA A 26 -15.74 -3.54 18.07
C ALA A 26 -15.91 -5.00 17.64
N LEU A 27 -15.20 -5.92 18.28
CA LEU A 27 -15.16 -7.34 17.96
C LEU A 27 -15.74 -8.17 19.10
N GLU A 28 -16.75 -9.00 18.81
CA GLU A 28 -17.25 -9.95 19.81
C GLU A 28 -16.12 -10.94 20.19
N LEU A 29 -15.95 -11.22 21.49
CA LEU A 29 -15.03 -12.23 22.02
C LEU A 29 -15.79 -13.46 22.54
N ASP A 30 -15.09 -14.45 23.10
CA ASP A 30 -15.74 -15.51 23.91
C ASP A 30 -16.44 -14.92 25.16
N LYS A 31 -15.87 -13.85 25.70
CA LYS A 31 -16.40 -13.09 26.85
C LYS A 31 -16.10 -11.62 26.62
N GLY A 32 -17.14 -10.81 26.49
CA GLY A 32 -17.02 -9.37 26.26
C GLY A 32 -16.80 -8.99 24.79
N VAL A 33 -16.35 -7.74 24.59
CA VAL A 33 -16.09 -7.13 23.29
C VAL A 33 -14.71 -6.46 23.33
N PHE A 34 -13.88 -6.73 22.32
CA PHE A 34 -12.63 -6.01 22.09
C PHE A 34 -12.92 -4.75 21.28
N LEU A 35 -12.42 -3.61 21.73
CA LEU A 35 -12.54 -2.30 21.10
C LEU A 35 -11.15 -1.83 20.68
N SER A 36 -11.05 -1.23 19.50
CA SER A 36 -9.82 -0.61 19.00
C SER A 36 -10.15 0.63 18.20
N TRP A 37 -9.29 1.64 18.23
CA TRP A 37 -9.46 2.91 17.50
C TRP A 37 -8.12 3.59 17.22
N ARG A 38 -8.13 4.54 16.29
CA ARG A 38 -6.92 5.24 15.85
C ARG A 38 -6.51 6.29 16.88
N ALA A 39 -5.26 6.23 17.31
CA ALA A 39 -4.56 7.44 17.72
C ALA A 39 -4.08 8.15 16.45
N LEU A 40 -4.52 9.39 16.23
CA LEU A 40 -4.23 10.11 15.00
C LEU A 40 -2.92 10.87 15.14
N GLY A 41 -2.13 10.95 14.07
CA GLY A 41 -0.91 11.79 14.03
C GLY A 41 -1.12 13.29 14.32
N THR A 42 -2.36 13.76 14.48
CA THR A 42 -2.67 15.11 14.96
C THR A 42 -2.96 15.18 16.46
N ASP A 43 -3.17 14.05 17.14
CA ASP A 43 -3.35 13.97 18.60
C ASP A 43 -2.09 14.45 19.33
N ASP A 44 -2.27 15.16 20.44
CA ASP A 44 -1.17 15.59 21.30
C ASP A 44 -0.84 14.53 22.38
N ASP A 45 0.25 14.76 23.13
CA ASP A 45 0.72 13.86 24.18
C ASP A 45 -0.26 13.74 25.36
N HIS A 46 -1.25 14.64 25.46
CA HIS A 46 -2.28 14.66 26.49
C HIS A 46 -3.62 14.12 25.98
N THR A 47 -3.74 13.77 24.70
CA THR A 47 -4.96 13.16 24.16
C THR A 47 -5.25 11.86 24.90
N GLY A 48 -6.49 11.74 25.39
CA GLY A 48 -7.05 10.52 25.95
C GLY A 48 -8.43 10.20 25.38
N PHE A 49 -8.92 9.00 25.70
CA PHE A 49 -10.12 8.43 25.10
C PHE A 49 -11.12 7.95 26.15
N ASN A 50 -12.35 8.46 26.09
CA ASN A 50 -13.48 7.94 26.82
C ASN A 50 -14.28 7.00 25.93
N LEU A 51 -14.66 5.84 26.45
CA LEU A 51 -15.45 4.87 25.68
C LEU A 51 -16.89 4.86 26.15
N TYR A 52 -17.80 4.66 25.20
CA TYR A 52 -19.24 4.60 25.42
C TYR A 52 -19.79 3.28 24.88
N ARG A 53 -20.74 2.70 25.61
CA ARG A 53 -21.58 1.57 25.19
C ARG A 53 -23.05 1.99 25.28
N ASN A 54 -23.77 1.94 24.17
CA ASN A 54 -25.19 2.35 24.06
C ASN A 54 -25.46 3.73 24.70
N GLY A 55 -24.61 4.72 24.39
CA GLY A 55 -24.64 6.07 24.92
C GLY A 55 -24.15 6.25 26.37
N GLY A 56 -23.90 5.18 27.13
CA GLY A 56 -23.36 5.24 28.50
C GLY A 56 -21.83 5.14 28.52
N LYS A 57 -21.15 6.03 29.25
CA LYS A 57 -19.69 5.98 29.42
C LYS A 57 -19.29 4.72 30.21
N ILE A 58 -18.29 3.98 29.72
CA ILE A 58 -17.81 2.72 30.35
C ILE A 58 -16.39 2.83 30.92
N THR A 59 -15.65 3.90 30.63
CA THR A 59 -14.35 4.17 31.24
C THR A 59 -14.49 5.14 32.41
N ASP A 60 -13.85 4.86 33.56
CA ASP A 60 -13.86 5.79 34.70
C ASP A 60 -13.00 7.03 34.44
N LEU A 61 -11.84 6.84 33.78
CA LEU A 61 -10.90 7.87 33.36
C LEU A 61 -10.63 7.75 31.85
N ALA A 62 -10.22 8.85 31.23
CA ALA A 62 -9.79 8.84 29.83
C ALA A 62 -8.53 7.96 29.67
N LEU A 63 -8.55 7.05 28.71
CA LEU A 63 -7.44 6.17 28.39
C LEU A 63 -6.37 6.95 27.64
N THR A 64 -5.14 7.00 28.15
CA THR A 64 -4.00 7.70 27.53
C THR A 64 -2.90 6.77 27.03
N GLY A 65 -3.00 5.47 27.32
CA GLY A 65 -2.10 4.41 26.85
C GLY A 65 -2.52 3.86 25.49
N ALA A 66 -2.50 2.53 25.34
CA ALA A 66 -2.95 1.85 24.12
C ALA A 66 -4.36 2.28 23.69
N SER A 67 -4.58 2.33 22.38
CA SER A 67 -5.87 2.69 21.78
C SER A 67 -6.75 1.45 21.52
N ASN A 68 -6.81 0.58 22.53
CA ASN A 68 -7.67 -0.59 22.59
C ASN A 68 -8.27 -0.77 23.99
N TYR A 69 -9.30 -1.60 24.10
CA TYR A 69 -9.95 -1.90 25.38
C TYR A 69 -10.77 -3.19 25.29
N ILE A 70 -10.82 -3.98 26.37
CA ILE A 70 -11.78 -5.10 26.47
C ILE A 70 -12.91 -4.67 27.40
N ASP A 71 -14.13 -4.61 26.87
CA ASP A 71 -15.35 -4.47 27.66
C ASP A 71 -15.86 -5.86 28.05
N PRO A 72 -15.68 -6.31 29.32
CA PRO A 72 -16.08 -7.65 29.75
C PRO A 72 -17.61 -7.85 29.80
N ASP A 73 -18.37 -6.75 29.90
CA ASP A 73 -19.83 -6.77 30.00
C ASP A 73 -20.51 -6.60 28.62
N GLY A 74 -19.70 -6.34 27.59
CA GLY A 74 -20.15 -6.12 26.23
C GLY A 74 -20.72 -7.37 25.56
N THR A 75 -21.67 -7.17 24.66
CA THR A 75 -22.36 -8.20 23.87
C THR A 75 -22.46 -7.80 22.41
N LYS A 76 -22.71 -8.77 21.52
CA LYS A 76 -22.90 -8.52 20.08
C LYS A 76 -24.05 -7.57 19.70
N GLY A 77 -24.97 -7.29 20.63
CA GLY A 77 -26.10 -6.40 20.41
C GLY A 77 -25.81 -4.94 20.73
N ASP A 78 -24.66 -4.67 21.37
CA ASP A 78 -24.28 -3.34 21.80
C ASP A 78 -23.71 -2.51 20.65
N ARG A 79 -23.66 -1.20 20.88
CA ARG A 79 -22.97 -0.24 20.02
C ARG A 79 -21.97 0.56 20.84
N TYR A 80 -20.87 0.95 20.20
CA TYR A 80 -19.78 1.65 20.87
C TYR A 80 -19.42 2.96 20.19
N ALA A 81 -18.95 3.92 20.98
CA ALA A 81 -18.37 5.16 20.46
C ALA A 81 -17.15 5.56 21.31
N VAL A 82 -16.25 6.32 20.70
CA VAL A 82 -15.08 6.91 21.35
C VAL A 82 -15.20 8.43 21.38
N GLU A 83 -14.90 9.02 22.53
CA GLU A 83 -14.83 10.46 22.73
C GLU A 83 -13.39 10.83 23.06
N VAL A 84 -12.87 11.82 22.35
CA VAL A 84 -11.49 12.30 22.43
C VAL A 84 -11.46 13.49 23.36
N VAL A 85 -10.55 13.48 24.32
CA VAL A 85 -10.36 14.58 25.27
C VAL A 85 -8.89 14.98 25.33
N SER A 86 -8.62 16.27 25.54
CA SER A 86 -7.28 16.78 25.90
C SER A 86 -7.42 17.89 26.93
N LYS A 87 -6.67 17.80 28.04
CA LYS A 87 -6.66 18.80 29.14
C LYS A 87 -8.06 19.30 29.55
N ASP A 88 -8.99 18.35 29.73
CA ASP A 88 -10.40 18.54 30.11
C ASP A 88 -11.36 19.04 29.01
N ASP A 89 -10.86 19.37 27.81
CA ASP A 89 -11.70 19.72 26.66
C ASP A 89 -12.11 18.47 25.87
N ILE A 90 -13.40 18.40 25.49
CA ILE A 90 -13.88 17.41 24.52
C ILE A 90 -13.52 17.91 23.12
N LEU A 91 -12.63 17.18 22.45
CA LEU A 91 -12.17 17.52 21.11
C LEU A 91 -13.07 16.92 20.03
N ASP A 92 -13.48 15.67 20.21
CA ASP A 92 -14.30 14.95 19.24
C ASP A 92 -15.06 13.78 19.87
N LYS A 93 -16.07 13.27 19.17
CA LYS A 93 -16.82 12.06 19.51
C LYS A 93 -17.29 11.37 18.24
N SER A 94 -16.95 10.09 18.11
CA SER A 94 -17.35 9.25 16.97
C SER A 94 -18.85 8.96 16.98
N ASN A 95 -19.37 8.55 15.83
CA ASN A 95 -20.66 7.88 15.76
C ASN A 95 -20.61 6.53 16.49
N GLU A 96 -21.78 6.02 16.87
CA GLU A 96 -21.89 4.67 17.41
C GLU A 96 -21.74 3.61 16.32
N ILE A 97 -20.83 2.65 16.51
CA ILE A 97 -20.58 1.52 15.61
C ILE A 97 -21.11 0.21 16.19
N PRO A 98 -21.58 -0.73 15.35
CA PRO A 98 -22.04 -2.05 15.80
C PRO A 98 -20.86 -2.99 16.10
N VAL A 99 -21.10 -4.00 16.94
CA VAL A 99 -20.15 -5.09 17.16
C VAL A 99 -20.12 -6.05 15.97
N TRP A 100 -18.92 -6.38 15.49
CA TRP A 100 -18.70 -7.43 14.52
C TRP A 100 -18.91 -8.80 15.19
N PRO A 101 -19.89 -9.59 14.75
CA PRO A 101 -20.23 -10.84 15.41
C PRO A 101 -19.20 -11.93 15.09
N ARG A 102 -19.00 -12.84 16.04
CA ARG A 102 -18.21 -14.03 15.84
C ARG A 102 -18.91 -15.02 14.93
N LYS A 103 -18.16 -15.54 13.97
CA LYS A 103 -18.59 -16.54 13.01
C LYS A 103 -17.76 -17.80 13.21
N ALA A 104 -18.44 -18.94 13.26
CA ALA A 104 -17.77 -20.24 13.34
C ALA A 104 -16.96 -20.51 12.06
N ALA A 105 -15.94 -21.35 12.17
CA ALA A 105 -15.20 -21.83 11.00
C ALA A 105 -16.17 -22.41 9.96
N SER A 106 -16.13 -21.86 8.75
CA SER A 106 -17.12 -22.11 7.70
C SER A 106 -16.58 -22.99 6.56
N HIS A 107 -15.27 -23.27 6.54
CA HIS A 107 -14.64 -24.18 5.58
C HIS A 107 -14.92 -25.64 5.94
N GLU A 108 -15.28 -26.48 4.95
CA GLU A 108 -15.69 -27.87 5.18
C GLU A 108 -14.61 -28.70 5.91
N GLY A 109 -13.35 -28.59 5.47
CA GLY A 109 -12.21 -29.23 6.13
C GLY A 109 -11.88 -28.74 7.55
N ALA A 110 -12.55 -27.69 8.03
CA ALA A 110 -12.40 -27.14 9.38
C ALA A 110 -13.58 -27.49 10.32
N LYS A 111 -14.75 -27.86 9.78
CA LYS A 111 -16.00 -28.06 10.56
C LYS A 111 -15.88 -29.14 11.66
N ASN A 112 -15.02 -30.13 11.45
CA ASN A 112 -14.79 -31.22 12.42
C ASN A 112 -13.60 -30.97 13.36
N LYS A 113 -12.95 -29.81 13.25
CA LYS A 113 -11.84 -29.41 14.13
C LYS A 113 -12.38 -28.45 15.20
N ARG A 114 -11.75 -28.45 16.38
CA ARG A 114 -12.01 -27.43 17.41
C ARG A 114 -11.34 -26.12 16.98
N VAL A 115 -11.99 -25.37 16.09
CA VAL A 115 -11.55 -24.05 15.64
C VAL A 115 -12.39 -22.99 16.35
N PRO A 116 -11.76 -22.00 17.03
CA PRO A 116 -12.51 -20.95 17.70
C PRO A 116 -13.28 -20.10 16.68
N PRO A 117 -14.51 -19.65 16.96
CA PRO A 117 -15.15 -18.61 16.17
C PRO A 117 -14.35 -17.29 16.23
N LEU A 118 -14.35 -16.52 15.15
CA LEU A 118 -13.70 -15.19 15.08
C LEU A 118 -14.68 -14.13 14.60
N ALA A 119 -14.51 -12.90 15.07
CA ALA A 119 -15.19 -11.72 14.55
C ALA A 119 -14.42 -11.18 13.34
N TYR A 120 -15.13 -10.93 12.24
CA TYR A 120 -14.55 -10.41 11.00
C TYR A 120 -15.67 -9.90 10.08
N LEU A 121 -15.35 -8.97 9.16
CA LEU A 121 -16.31 -8.52 8.14
C LEU A 121 -16.29 -9.44 6.92
N GLU A 122 -17.48 -9.70 6.37
CA GLU A 122 -17.62 -10.22 5.01
C GLU A 122 -18.33 -9.15 4.20
N ILE A 123 -17.66 -8.65 3.16
CA ILE A 123 -18.16 -7.62 2.24
C ILE A 123 -18.63 -8.35 0.99
N PRO A 124 -19.94 -8.53 0.76
CA PRO A 124 -20.43 -9.23 -0.42
C PRO A 124 -20.06 -8.46 -1.69
N VAL A 125 -19.60 -9.19 -2.71
CA VAL A 125 -19.23 -8.60 -4.00
C VAL A 125 -19.74 -9.46 -5.15
N ASP A 126 -20.17 -8.79 -6.23
CA ASP A 126 -20.76 -9.43 -7.41
C ASP A 126 -19.77 -9.40 -8.58
N ALA A 127 -19.20 -10.55 -8.93
CA ALA A 127 -18.25 -10.64 -10.05
C ALA A 127 -18.87 -10.14 -11.38
N PRO A 128 -18.10 -9.43 -12.24
CA PRO A 128 -18.57 -9.05 -13.58
C PRO A 128 -19.03 -10.25 -14.42
N THR A 129 -18.29 -11.36 -14.33
CA THR A 129 -18.65 -12.67 -14.90
C THR A 129 -18.06 -13.78 -14.02
N GLU A 130 -18.50 -15.03 -14.20
CA GLU A 130 -17.98 -16.19 -13.47
C GLU A 130 -16.47 -16.46 -13.68
N GLN A 131 -15.88 -15.89 -14.74
CA GLN A 131 -14.47 -16.05 -15.07
C GLN A 131 -13.58 -15.11 -14.25
N HIS A 132 -14.13 -14.01 -13.73
CA HIS A 132 -13.37 -13.02 -12.99
C HIS A 132 -12.97 -13.54 -11.62
N LYS A 133 -11.82 -13.07 -11.15
CA LYS A 133 -11.31 -13.33 -9.80
C LYS A 133 -11.05 -12.00 -9.11
N ILE A 134 -11.24 -11.98 -7.81
CA ILE A 134 -10.78 -10.86 -7.00
C ILE A 134 -9.25 -10.88 -7.00
N GLY A 135 -8.64 -9.74 -7.32
CA GLY A 135 -7.19 -9.50 -7.33
C GLY A 135 -6.78 -8.49 -6.27
N ASP A 136 -5.81 -7.65 -6.60
CA ASP A 136 -5.26 -6.60 -5.74
C ASP A 136 -6.30 -5.59 -5.26
N ALA A 137 -6.06 -5.03 -4.07
CA ALA A 137 -6.82 -3.93 -3.53
C ALA A 137 -5.92 -2.78 -3.05
N SER A 138 -6.50 -1.59 -3.00
CA SER A 138 -5.96 -0.38 -2.38
C SER A 138 -7.07 0.28 -1.56
N VAL A 139 -6.73 1.31 -0.80
CA VAL A 139 -7.66 2.13 -0.02
C VAL A 139 -7.54 3.61 -0.35
N GLY A 140 -8.62 4.33 -0.09
CA GLY A 140 -8.69 5.79 -0.06
C GLY A 140 -10.04 6.24 0.47
N ASP A 141 -10.09 7.38 1.15
CA ASP A 141 -11.33 8.03 1.56
C ASP A 141 -11.95 8.71 0.32
N LEU A 142 -12.95 8.09 -0.31
CA LEU A 142 -13.45 8.54 -1.62
C LEU A 142 -14.51 9.65 -1.49
N ASP A 143 -15.04 9.90 -0.30
CA ASP A 143 -16.09 10.88 -0.09
C ASP A 143 -15.83 11.92 1.03
N GLY A 144 -14.71 11.82 1.71
CA GLY A 144 -14.17 12.77 2.67
C GLY A 144 -14.71 12.60 4.09
N ASP A 145 -15.23 11.42 4.42
CA ASP A 145 -15.85 11.11 5.72
C ASP A 145 -14.90 10.45 6.73
N GLY A 146 -13.63 10.26 6.35
CA GLY A 146 -12.55 9.76 7.20
C GLY A 146 -12.49 8.24 7.33
N ASP A 147 -13.42 7.53 6.70
CA ASP A 147 -13.39 6.08 6.54
C ASP A 147 -12.76 5.70 5.19
N TYR A 148 -12.07 4.55 5.15
CA TYR A 148 -11.51 4.05 3.90
C TYR A 148 -12.53 3.22 3.12
N GLU A 149 -12.70 3.52 1.84
CA GLU A 149 -13.23 2.54 0.89
C GLU A 149 -12.14 1.59 0.40
N LEU A 150 -12.57 0.37 0.03
CA LEU A 150 -11.73 -0.59 -0.68
C LEU A 150 -11.94 -0.45 -2.19
N ILE A 151 -10.85 -0.24 -2.92
CA ILE A 151 -10.81 -0.25 -4.39
C ILE A 151 -10.06 -1.51 -4.79
N PHE A 152 -10.69 -2.40 -5.55
CA PHE A 152 -10.07 -3.68 -5.90
C PHE A 152 -10.28 -4.09 -7.36
N GLU A 153 -9.31 -4.83 -7.88
CA GLU A 153 -9.34 -5.37 -9.23
C GLU A 153 -10.15 -6.67 -9.30
N TRP A 154 -10.98 -6.75 -10.34
CA TRP A 154 -11.44 -8.02 -10.87
C TRP A 154 -10.52 -8.45 -12.01
N GLU A 155 -9.64 -9.40 -11.72
CA GLU A 155 -8.76 -10.03 -12.71
C GLU A 155 -9.61 -10.79 -13.74
N GLY A 156 -9.47 -10.40 -15.01
CA GLY A 156 -10.18 -10.99 -16.13
C GLY A 156 -9.91 -10.24 -17.41
N VAL A 157 -10.58 -10.63 -18.50
CA VAL A 157 -10.45 -9.99 -19.80
C VAL A 157 -11.84 -9.57 -20.29
N PRO A 158 -12.18 -8.27 -20.28
CA PRO A 158 -11.38 -7.15 -19.76
C PRO A 158 -11.30 -7.12 -18.22
N PRO A 159 -10.31 -6.45 -17.60
CA PRO A 159 -10.29 -6.23 -16.15
C PRO A 159 -11.33 -5.19 -15.72
N PHE A 160 -11.68 -5.18 -14.43
CA PHE A 160 -12.55 -4.17 -13.83
C PHE A 160 -11.98 -3.67 -12.51
N LEU A 161 -12.34 -2.44 -12.11
CA LEU A 161 -12.15 -1.94 -10.75
C LEU A 161 -13.49 -1.70 -10.10
N ASP A 162 -13.68 -2.17 -8.88
CA ASP A 162 -14.80 -1.81 -8.01
C ASP A 162 -14.31 -0.95 -6.86
N ALA A 163 -15.15 0.00 -6.42
CA ALA A 163 -15.05 0.61 -5.10
C ALA A 163 -16.22 0.17 -4.22
N VAL A 164 -15.92 -0.24 -2.99
CA VAL A 164 -16.89 -0.70 -1.98
C VAL A 164 -16.59 -0.08 -0.62
N THR A 165 -17.63 0.29 0.13
CA THR A 165 -17.49 0.63 1.55
C THR A 165 -17.30 -0.62 2.40
N LEU A 166 -16.80 -0.49 3.63
CA LEU A 166 -16.64 -1.62 4.56
C LEU A 166 -17.98 -2.27 4.94
N GLU A 167 -19.10 -1.56 4.80
CA GLU A 167 -20.46 -2.06 5.03
C GLU A 167 -20.98 -2.90 3.84
N GLY A 168 -20.24 -2.96 2.72
CA GLY A 168 -20.62 -3.76 1.55
C GLY A 168 -21.44 -3.02 0.50
N LYS A 169 -21.46 -1.69 0.52
CA LYS A 169 -22.07 -0.90 -0.55
C LYS A 169 -21.09 -0.72 -1.71
N ARG A 170 -21.40 -1.28 -2.88
CA ARG A 170 -20.67 -0.94 -4.12
C ARG A 170 -21.00 0.48 -4.57
N LEU A 171 -20.00 1.35 -4.63
CA LEU A 171 -20.13 2.72 -5.11
C LEU A 171 -20.19 2.79 -6.63
N TRP A 172 -19.28 2.09 -7.31
CA TRP A 172 -19.18 2.08 -8.77
C TRP A 172 -18.34 0.89 -9.28
N ARG A 173 -18.32 0.72 -10.61
CA ARG A 173 -17.46 -0.21 -11.33
C ARG A 173 -16.89 0.47 -12.58
N ILE A 174 -15.57 0.53 -12.71
CA ILE A 174 -14.87 0.91 -13.94
C ILE A 174 -14.58 -0.36 -14.74
N GLY A 175 -14.89 -0.35 -16.03
CA GLY A 175 -14.52 -1.43 -16.95
C GLY A 175 -13.29 -1.05 -17.76
N GLY A 176 -12.19 -1.79 -17.63
CA GLY A 176 -10.93 -1.48 -18.32
C GLY A 176 -11.00 -1.62 -19.85
N GLY A 177 -12.07 -2.19 -20.41
CA GLY A 177 -12.24 -2.35 -21.85
C GLY A 177 -11.26 -3.36 -22.47
N PRO A 178 -11.46 -3.74 -23.74
CA PRO A 178 -10.69 -4.81 -24.38
C PRO A 178 -9.21 -4.46 -24.60
N ASN A 179 -8.86 -3.16 -24.53
CA ASN A 179 -7.55 -2.66 -24.92
C ASN A 179 -6.62 -2.32 -23.75
N THR A 180 -6.96 -2.70 -22.52
CA THR A 180 -6.07 -2.62 -21.35
C THR A 180 -5.19 -3.86 -21.20
N ASP A 181 -4.27 -3.81 -20.22
CA ASP A 181 -3.42 -4.95 -19.87
C ASP A 181 -4.29 -6.13 -19.41
N ARG A 182 -3.90 -7.35 -19.78
CA ARG A 182 -4.58 -8.60 -19.40
C ARG A 182 -3.96 -9.27 -18.19
N GLN A 183 -2.84 -8.76 -17.68
CA GLN A 183 -2.14 -9.32 -16.53
C GLN A 183 -2.62 -8.70 -15.22
N LYS A 184 -2.48 -7.39 -15.09
CA LYS A 184 -2.97 -6.58 -13.96
C LYS A 184 -3.20 -5.15 -14.42
N LEU A 185 -4.24 -4.49 -13.90
CA LEU A 185 -4.45 -3.07 -14.11
C LEU A 185 -3.52 -2.28 -13.18
N ALA A 186 -2.70 -1.38 -13.72
CA ALA A 186 -1.94 -0.44 -12.90
C ALA A 186 -2.85 0.70 -12.47
N PHE A 187 -3.24 0.73 -11.19
CA PHE A 187 -4.11 1.76 -10.60
C PHE A 187 -3.54 2.29 -9.28
N MET A 188 -3.77 3.58 -9.02
CA MET A 188 -3.40 4.30 -7.80
C MET A 188 -4.65 4.93 -7.19
N VAL A 189 -4.69 5.00 -5.86
CA VAL A 189 -5.77 5.63 -5.10
C VAL A 189 -5.16 6.61 -4.11
N TYR A 190 -5.44 7.90 -4.31
CA TYR A 190 -4.92 8.98 -3.46
C TYR A 190 -5.69 10.28 -3.70
N ASP A 191 -5.68 11.18 -2.72
CA ASP A 191 -6.14 12.57 -2.88
C ASP A 191 -5.07 13.37 -3.64
N PHE A 192 -5.20 13.42 -4.97
CA PHE A 192 -4.18 14.02 -5.83
C PHE A 192 -4.31 15.53 -5.96
N ASP A 193 -5.49 16.10 -5.72
CA ASP A 193 -5.70 17.56 -5.78
C ASP A 193 -5.87 18.24 -4.41
N GLY A 194 -5.87 17.47 -3.34
CA GLY A 194 -5.96 17.95 -1.97
C GLY A 194 -7.34 18.45 -1.58
N ASP A 195 -8.42 17.99 -2.22
CA ASP A 195 -9.78 18.36 -1.82
C ASP A 195 -10.31 17.58 -0.60
N GLY A 196 -9.50 16.66 -0.06
CA GLY A 196 -9.83 15.78 1.05
C GLY A 196 -10.60 14.54 0.63
N LYS A 197 -10.59 14.17 -0.65
CA LYS A 197 -11.20 12.95 -1.18
C LYS A 197 -10.24 12.33 -2.17
N ALA A 198 -10.04 11.02 -2.08
CA ALA A 198 -9.17 10.32 -3.00
C ALA A 198 -9.79 10.20 -4.39
N GLU A 199 -8.98 10.40 -5.43
CA GLU A 199 -9.27 9.95 -6.78
C GLU A 199 -8.71 8.54 -7.02
N VAL A 200 -9.15 7.95 -8.14
CA VAL A 200 -8.54 6.73 -8.68
C VAL A 200 -7.91 7.07 -10.02
N ALA A 201 -6.63 6.77 -10.19
CA ALA A 201 -5.91 6.96 -11.44
C ALA A 201 -5.43 5.61 -11.98
N CYS A 202 -5.62 5.31 -13.27
CA CYS A 202 -5.13 4.05 -13.82
C CYS A 202 -4.78 4.13 -15.30
N LYS A 203 -4.02 3.13 -15.78
CA LYS A 203 -3.78 2.95 -17.21
C LYS A 203 -5.08 2.56 -17.90
N THR A 204 -5.50 3.33 -18.89
CA THR A 204 -6.70 3.07 -19.69
C THR A 204 -6.35 2.97 -21.18
N GLY A 205 -7.37 2.73 -22.01
CA GLY A 205 -7.28 2.65 -23.46
C GLY A 205 -8.67 2.66 -24.11
N PRO A 206 -8.75 2.61 -25.45
CA PRO A 206 -10.01 2.63 -26.19
C PRO A 206 -10.99 1.56 -25.68
N GLY A 207 -12.26 1.92 -25.51
CA GLY A 207 -13.28 1.01 -24.99
C GLY A 207 -13.33 0.88 -23.46
N THR A 208 -12.50 1.61 -22.71
CA THR A 208 -12.64 1.76 -21.25
C THR A 208 -13.95 2.46 -20.91
N ARG A 209 -14.65 2.00 -19.87
CA ARG A 209 -15.88 2.63 -19.36
C ARG A 209 -15.69 3.12 -17.92
N ASP A 210 -16.05 4.37 -17.68
CA ASP A 210 -16.04 4.97 -16.35
C ASP A 210 -17.11 4.35 -15.43
N GLY A 211 -17.09 4.71 -14.15
CA GLY A 211 -18.04 4.28 -13.11
C GLY A 211 -19.50 4.66 -13.38
N THR A 212 -19.75 5.52 -14.37
CA THR A 212 -21.11 5.86 -14.84
C THR A 212 -21.54 5.05 -16.05
N GLY A 213 -20.68 4.13 -16.53
CA GLY A 213 -20.92 3.24 -17.67
C GLY A 213 -20.64 3.87 -19.04
N ARG A 214 -20.17 5.12 -19.09
CA ARG A 214 -19.84 5.81 -20.35
C ARG A 214 -18.41 5.49 -20.77
N PHE A 215 -18.18 5.45 -22.09
CA PHE A 215 -16.82 5.45 -22.60
C PHE A 215 -16.10 6.75 -22.22
N LEU A 216 -14.78 6.66 -22.13
CA LEU A 216 -13.93 7.82 -21.87
C LEU A 216 -14.07 8.82 -23.01
N ASN A 217 -14.19 10.10 -22.69
CA ASN A 217 -14.43 11.14 -23.69
C ASN A 217 -13.63 12.42 -23.45
N LYS A 218 -12.56 12.37 -22.66
CA LYS A 218 -11.67 13.50 -22.40
C LYS A 218 -10.28 13.29 -23.00
N GLY A 219 -9.58 14.40 -23.23
CA GLY A 219 -8.22 14.41 -23.76
C GLY A 219 -8.09 13.57 -25.03
N PRO A 220 -7.05 12.74 -25.17
CA PRO A 220 -6.85 11.91 -26.36
C PRO A 220 -7.95 10.85 -26.57
N ALA A 221 -8.64 10.41 -25.51
CA ALA A 221 -9.70 9.40 -25.63
C ALA A 221 -10.98 9.94 -26.28
N ALA A 222 -11.17 11.27 -26.34
CA ALA A 222 -12.37 11.90 -26.93
C ALA A 222 -12.60 11.58 -28.42
N SER A 223 -11.53 11.17 -29.12
CA SER A 223 -11.54 10.86 -30.55
C SER A 223 -11.37 9.38 -30.88
N ASP A 224 -11.40 8.50 -29.88
CA ASP A 224 -11.17 7.07 -30.07
C ASP A 224 -12.35 6.34 -30.72
N ASP A 225 -12.02 5.25 -31.41
CA ASP A 225 -13.01 4.22 -31.74
C ASP A 225 -13.16 3.26 -30.56
N ASP A 226 -14.16 3.51 -29.73
CA ASP A 226 -14.48 2.66 -28.57
C ASP A 226 -14.90 1.22 -28.93
N GLY A 227 -15.23 0.97 -30.19
CA GLY A 227 -15.56 -0.36 -30.71
C GLY A 227 -14.33 -1.19 -31.08
N VAL A 228 -13.14 -0.58 -31.13
CA VAL A 228 -11.92 -1.28 -31.56
C VAL A 228 -11.54 -2.38 -30.57
N VAL A 229 -11.29 -3.57 -31.09
CA VAL A 229 -10.71 -4.68 -30.33
C VAL A 229 -9.40 -5.06 -31.01
N LEU A 230 -8.29 -4.76 -30.37
CA LEU A 230 -6.97 -5.07 -30.91
C LEU A 230 -6.69 -6.58 -30.71
N GLU A 231 -6.66 -7.35 -31.80
CA GLU A 231 -6.39 -8.79 -31.75
C GLU A 231 -4.93 -9.08 -31.34
N ARG A 232 -4.74 -9.96 -30.35
CA ARG A 232 -3.41 -10.26 -29.78
C ARG A 232 -3.17 -11.76 -29.73
N LYS A 233 -2.36 -12.31 -30.64
CA LYS A 233 -1.89 -13.70 -30.55
C LYS A 233 -1.10 -13.99 -29.26
N SER A 234 -0.38 -13.00 -28.71
CA SER A 234 0.40 -13.11 -27.46
C SER A 234 -0.34 -12.62 -26.21
N GLY A 235 -1.51 -11.97 -26.37
CA GLY A 235 -2.25 -11.33 -25.28
C GLY A 235 -1.66 -10.00 -24.76
N ARG A 236 -0.51 -9.54 -25.24
CA ARG A 236 0.22 -8.34 -24.73
C ARG A 236 0.04 -7.10 -25.62
N LEU A 237 0.20 -5.92 -25.01
CA LEU A 237 0.18 -4.63 -25.71
C LEU A 237 1.44 -4.46 -26.57
N VAL A 238 1.30 -3.90 -27.76
CA VAL A 238 2.35 -3.83 -28.78
C VAL A 238 2.36 -2.48 -29.49
N GLU A 239 1.23 -1.99 -29.99
CA GLU A 239 1.11 -0.67 -30.65
C GLU A 239 -0.13 0.08 -30.13
N ASP A 240 -0.59 -0.31 -28.96
CA ASP A 240 -1.90 0.06 -28.44
C ASP A 240 -1.88 1.50 -27.91
N PRO A 241 -2.89 2.33 -28.27
CA PRO A 241 -3.15 3.58 -27.59
C PRO A 241 -3.26 3.31 -26.08
N SER A 242 -2.50 4.07 -25.31
CA SER A 242 -2.43 3.93 -23.86
C SER A 242 -2.57 5.29 -23.24
N TYR A 243 -3.44 5.38 -22.25
CA TYR A 243 -3.73 6.61 -21.54
C TYR A 243 -3.53 6.43 -20.05
N ILE A 244 -3.52 7.56 -19.37
CA ILE A 244 -3.68 7.66 -17.93
C ILE A 244 -4.96 8.46 -17.72
N SER A 245 -5.90 7.89 -16.98
CA SER A 245 -7.17 8.53 -16.66
C SER A 245 -7.31 8.68 -15.16
N VAL A 246 -7.79 9.85 -14.74
CA VAL A 246 -8.17 10.16 -13.36
C VAL A 246 -9.68 10.09 -13.26
N PHE A 247 -10.16 9.38 -12.24
CA PHE A 247 -11.57 9.15 -11.96
C PHE A 247 -11.93 9.71 -10.59
N LYS A 248 -13.09 10.36 -10.51
CA LYS A 248 -13.64 10.85 -9.25
C LYS A 248 -13.86 9.69 -8.30
N GLY A 249 -13.25 9.71 -7.11
CA GLY A 249 -13.35 8.64 -6.13
C GLY A 249 -14.79 8.24 -5.82
N SER A 250 -15.65 9.19 -5.47
CA SER A 250 -17.02 8.86 -5.03
C SER A 250 -17.94 8.26 -6.11
N THR A 251 -17.59 8.33 -7.40
CA THR A 251 -18.48 7.89 -8.50
C THR A 251 -17.79 7.10 -9.61
N GLY A 252 -16.47 6.99 -9.60
CA GLY A 252 -15.67 6.43 -10.68
C GLY A 252 -15.81 7.21 -12.00
N LYS A 253 -16.30 8.45 -11.98
CA LYS A 253 -16.58 9.23 -13.20
C LYS A 253 -15.27 9.79 -13.75
N GLU A 254 -15.08 9.74 -15.06
CA GLU A 254 -13.89 10.34 -15.70
C GLU A 254 -13.78 11.84 -15.39
N LEU A 255 -12.63 12.23 -14.82
CA LEU A 255 -12.26 13.62 -14.54
C LEU A 255 -11.33 14.19 -15.62
N ALA A 256 -10.30 13.43 -15.98
CA ALA A 256 -9.33 13.80 -17.01
C ALA A 256 -8.66 12.55 -17.59
N THR A 257 -8.18 12.68 -18.83
CA THR A 257 -7.43 11.63 -19.52
C THR A 257 -6.29 12.28 -20.30
N THR A 258 -5.09 11.70 -20.24
CA THR A 258 -3.90 12.13 -20.98
C THR A 258 -3.17 10.92 -21.59
N SER A 259 -2.24 11.16 -22.50
CA SER A 259 -1.44 10.10 -23.11
C SER A 259 -0.47 9.48 -22.11
N TYR A 260 -0.37 8.15 -22.12
CA TYR A 260 0.61 7.40 -21.35
C TYR A 260 2.00 7.58 -21.95
N TRP A 261 2.98 8.01 -21.15
CA TRP A 261 4.37 8.15 -21.55
C TRP A 261 5.27 7.13 -20.82
N PRO A 262 6.25 6.52 -21.52
CA PRO A 262 6.43 6.58 -22.97
C PRO A 262 5.40 5.70 -23.71
N PRO A 263 5.10 5.99 -24.99
CA PRO A 263 4.35 5.07 -25.84
C PRO A 263 5.10 3.74 -26.02
N ILE A 264 4.41 2.69 -26.50
CA ILE A 264 5.10 1.42 -26.80
C ILE A 264 6.01 1.59 -28.01
N GLY A 265 5.54 2.36 -29.00
CA GLY A 265 6.21 2.58 -30.28
C GLY A 265 5.80 1.55 -31.33
N PRO A 266 6.32 1.67 -32.56
CA PRO A 266 6.04 0.75 -33.66
C PRO A 266 6.54 -0.66 -33.37
N ARG A 267 5.77 -1.68 -33.80
CA ARG A 267 6.06 -3.10 -33.54
C ARG A 267 7.39 -3.56 -34.11
N ASP A 268 7.75 -3.06 -35.28
CA ASP A 268 9.01 -3.38 -35.96
C ASP A 268 10.23 -2.80 -35.25
N GLU A 269 10.05 -1.74 -34.46
CA GLU A 269 11.10 -1.11 -33.65
C GLU A 269 11.20 -1.69 -32.22
N MET A 270 10.13 -2.33 -31.71
CA MET A 270 10.07 -2.79 -30.31
C MET A 270 11.25 -3.65 -29.87
N LYS A 271 11.81 -4.49 -30.75
CA LYS A 271 12.99 -5.29 -30.39
C LYS A 271 14.19 -4.42 -30.04
N ALA A 272 14.38 -3.31 -30.76
CA ALA A 272 15.44 -2.35 -30.46
C ALA A 272 15.11 -1.53 -29.21
N THR A 273 13.86 -1.07 -29.08
CA THR A 273 13.42 -0.19 -27.99
C THR A 273 13.32 -0.89 -26.64
N TRP A 274 12.75 -2.09 -26.61
CA TRP A 274 12.40 -2.82 -25.38
C TRP A 274 13.17 -4.12 -25.22
N GLY A 275 13.86 -4.62 -26.25
CA GLY A 275 14.58 -5.90 -26.19
C GLY A 275 13.76 -7.13 -26.60
N ASP A 276 12.49 -6.96 -26.97
CA ASP A 276 11.68 -7.98 -27.66
C ASP A 276 10.59 -7.36 -28.55
N ASN A 277 10.06 -8.13 -29.49
CA ASN A 277 9.00 -7.71 -30.42
C ASN A 277 7.65 -8.41 -30.17
N TYR A 278 7.47 -9.02 -28.99
CA TYR A 278 6.22 -9.70 -28.61
C TYR A 278 5.54 -9.08 -27.38
N GLY A 279 6.07 -7.96 -26.89
CA GLY A 279 5.45 -7.09 -25.90
C GLY A 279 5.69 -7.49 -24.46
N HIS A 280 6.69 -8.32 -24.16
CA HIS A 280 6.94 -8.74 -22.78
C HIS A 280 7.41 -7.60 -21.90
N ARG A 281 8.52 -6.98 -22.32
CA ARG A 281 9.22 -5.98 -21.51
C ARG A 281 8.48 -4.65 -21.50
N SER A 282 7.87 -4.28 -22.62
CA SER A 282 7.05 -3.06 -22.74
C SER A 282 5.72 -3.12 -21.97
N ALA A 283 5.22 -4.31 -21.65
CA ALA A 283 4.01 -4.47 -20.84
C ALA A 283 4.30 -4.48 -19.33
N SER A 284 5.56 -4.42 -18.89
CA SER A 284 5.84 -4.28 -17.45
C SER A 284 5.56 -2.85 -17.03
N ILE A 285 4.35 -2.62 -16.49
CA ILE A 285 3.92 -1.33 -15.97
C ILE A 285 4.08 -1.33 -14.44
N LYS A 286 4.50 -0.20 -13.90
CA LYS A 286 4.43 0.12 -12.48
C LYS A 286 3.83 1.51 -12.32
N SER A 287 3.29 1.80 -11.16
CA SER A 287 2.80 3.12 -10.82
C SER A 287 3.10 3.45 -9.36
N ALA A 288 3.23 4.75 -9.07
CA ALA A 288 3.52 5.27 -7.76
C ALA A 288 2.73 6.56 -7.49
N VAL A 289 2.55 6.86 -6.21
CA VAL A 289 2.19 8.17 -5.70
C VAL A 289 3.47 8.77 -5.11
N LEU A 290 3.82 10.01 -5.43
CA LEU A 290 4.93 10.72 -4.78
C LEU A 290 4.39 11.96 -4.09
N TYR A 291 4.63 12.08 -2.79
CA TYR A 291 4.46 13.37 -2.14
C TYR A 291 5.53 14.36 -2.63
N GLN A 292 5.11 15.62 -2.75
CA GLN A 292 5.97 16.72 -3.11
C GLN A 292 5.82 17.78 -2.03
N LYS A 293 6.92 18.22 -1.44
CA LYS A 293 6.91 19.25 -0.41
C LYS A 293 6.22 20.55 -0.87
N GLU A 294 6.42 20.91 -2.13
CA GLU A 294 5.97 22.18 -2.71
C GLU A 294 4.66 22.08 -3.51
N SER A 295 4.10 20.88 -3.69
CA SER A 295 2.87 20.69 -4.48
C SER A 295 1.98 19.57 -3.97
N TYR A 296 0.87 19.33 -4.66
CA TYR A 296 0.07 18.13 -4.45
C TYR A 296 0.82 16.87 -4.90
N PRO A 297 0.42 15.68 -4.42
CA PRO A 297 1.04 14.43 -4.81
C PRO A 297 1.03 14.21 -6.33
N LEU A 298 2.12 13.64 -6.85
CA LEU A 298 2.25 13.25 -8.25
C LEU A 298 1.86 11.79 -8.44
N MET A 299 1.23 11.51 -9.58
CA MET A 299 1.10 10.15 -10.11
C MET A 299 2.31 9.86 -10.98
N VAL A 300 3.01 8.75 -10.76
CA VAL A 300 4.05 8.27 -11.68
C VAL A 300 3.61 6.97 -12.33
N PHE A 301 3.78 6.87 -13.64
CA PHE A 301 3.56 5.64 -14.39
C PHE A 301 4.85 5.27 -15.13
N ALA A 302 5.37 4.09 -14.82
CA ALA A 302 6.62 3.57 -15.35
C ALA A 302 6.40 2.38 -16.27
N ARG A 303 7.26 2.25 -17.28
CA ARG A 303 7.29 1.17 -18.25
C ARG A 303 8.70 0.58 -18.37
N GLY A 304 8.75 -0.74 -18.25
CA GLY A 304 9.96 -1.54 -18.44
C GLY A 304 10.78 -1.66 -17.16
N ILE A 305 11.34 -2.85 -16.94
CA ILE A 305 12.16 -3.19 -15.78
C ILE A 305 13.45 -3.92 -16.17
N TYR A 306 13.44 -4.64 -17.29
CA TYR A 306 14.52 -5.55 -17.71
C TYR A 306 15.59 -4.93 -18.62
N THR A 307 15.22 -3.90 -19.38
CA THR A 307 16.07 -3.26 -20.40
C THR A 307 15.89 -1.75 -20.29
N ARG A 308 15.13 -1.10 -21.17
CA ARG A 308 14.73 0.30 -21.02
C ARG A 308 13.79 0.42 -19.82
N ILE A 309 14.07 1.40 -18.98
CA ILE A 309 13.19 1.90 -17.93
C ILE A 309 12.85 3.34 -18.30
N ALA A 310 11.57 3.64 -18.35
CA ALA A 310 11.11 4.99 -18.62
C ALA A 310 9.80 5.26 -17.89
N MET A 311 9.64 6.45 -17.31
CA MET A 311 8.48 6.81 -16.51
C MET A 311 8.11 8.29 -16.60
N GLY A 312 6.81 8.58 -16.66
CA GLY A 312 6.30 9.94 -16.64
C GLY A 312 5.59 10.23 -15.33
N SER A 313 5.75 11.45 -14.81
CA SER A 313 4.99 11.97 -13.69
C SER A 313 3.87 12.90 -14.14
N TYR A 314 2.79 12.91 -13.38
CA TYR A 314 1.58 13.64 -13.72
C TYR A 314 0.97 14.29 -12.48
N ARG A 315 0.54 15.54 -12.64
CA ARG A 315 -0.15 16.31 -11.61
C ARG A 315 -1.62 16.49 -11.98
N TRP A 316 -2.49 16.23 -11.01
CA TRP A 316 -3.91 16.58 -11.07
C TRP A 316 -4.17 17.70 -10.07
N ASP A 317 -4.74 18.82 -10.51
CA ASP A 317 -5.03 19.98 -9.65
C ASP A 317 -6.54 20.24 -9.46
N GLY A 318 -7.36 19.22 -9.74
CA GLY A 318 -8.83 19.33 -9.77
C GLY A 318 -9.40 19.85 -11.09
N LYS A 319 -8.55 20.30 -12.02
CA LYS A 319 -8.97 20.89 -13.29
C LYS A 319 -8.20 20.35 -14.49
N THR A 320 -6.89 20.17 -14.34
CA THR A 320 -5.94 19.83 -15.38
C THR A 320 -5.09 18.64 -14.96
N LEU A 321 -4.85 17.75 -15.92
CA LEU A 321 -3.94 16.61 -15.78
C LEU A 321 -2.75 16.88 -16.68
N GLU A 322 -1.62 17.27 -16.08
CA GLU A 322 -0.41 17.67 -16.80
C GLU A 322 0.75 16.73 -16.52
N GLN A 323 1.62 16.52 -17.51
CA GLN A 323 2.89 15.82 -17.31
C GLN A 323 3.91 16.79 -16.73
N VAL A 324 4.55 16.43 -15.62
CA VAL A 324 5.47 17.32 -14.89
C VAL A 324 6.91 17.06 -15.31
N TRP A 325 7.34 15.80 -15.22
CA TRP A 325 8.68 15.37 -15.61
C TRP A 325 8.66 13.98 -16.24
N THR A 326 9.78 13.62 -16.87
CA THR A 326 9.99 12.32 -17.47
C THR A 326 11.40 11.82 -17.20
N PHE A 327 11.54 10.53 -16.93
CA PHE A 327 12.83 9.84 -16.86
C PHE A 327 12.91 8.77 -17.96
N ASP A 328 14.02 8.68 -18.69
CA ASP A 328 14.29 7.63 -19.66
C ASP A 328 15.73 7.14 -19.62
N SER A 329 15.93 5.85 -19.35
CA SER A 329 17.25 5.21 -19.40
C SER A 329 17.92 5.21 -20.78
N GLU A 330 17.18 5.55 -21.84
CA GLU A 330 17.66 5.67 -23.21
C GLU A 330 17.69 7.13 -23.70
N ASP A 331 17.55 8.11 -22.80
CA ASP A 331 17.62 9.53 -23.14
C ASP A 331 19.00 9.88 -23.75
N PRO A 332 19.06 10.37 -25.00
CA PRO A 332 20.31 10.77 -25.63
C PRO A 332 20.95 12.02 -24.99
N GLU A 333 20.16 12.86 -24.32
CA GLU A 333 20.64 14.05 -23.61
C GLU A 333 21.25 13.70 -22.24
N HIS A 334 20.86 12.55 -21.68
CA HIS A 334 21.37 11.99 -20.42
C HIS A 334 21.98 10.58 -20.60
N PRO A 335 23.13 10.44 -21.30
CA PRO A 335 23.74 9.14 -21.57
C PRO A 335 24.14 8.34 -20.31
N GLU A 336 24.31 9.00 -19.17
CA GLU A 336 24.52 8.38 -17.85
C GLU A 336 23.32 7.54 -17.39
N TYR A 337 22.10 7.87 -17.82
CA TYR A 337 20.89 7.13 -17.45
C TYR A 337 20.86 5.70 -18.03
N ARG A 338 21.76 5.36 -18.96
CA ARG A 338 21.96 3.97 -19.41
C ARG A 338 22.33 3.02 -18.26
N ALA A 339 22.90 3.53 -17.17
CA ALA A 339 23.19 2.74 -15.98
C ALA A 339 21.93 2.17 -15.29
N TYR A 340 20.76 2.78 -15.51
CA TYR A 340 19.48 2.39 -14.92
C TYR A 340 18.83 1.23 -15.66
N ARG A 341 19.37 0.83 -16.81
CA ARG A 341 18.82 -0.27 -17.60
C ARG A 341 18.84 -1.58 -16.82
N GLY A 342 17.69 -2.25 -16.78
CA GLY A 342 17.57 -3.57 -16.17
C GLY A 342 17.69 -3.60 -14.66
N GLN A 343 17.48 -2.47 -13.97
CA GLN A 343 17.53 -2.37 -12.51
C GLN A 343 16.15 -2.53 -11.85
N GLY A 344 15.06 -2.38 -12.62
CA GLY A 344 13.70 -2.35 -12.08
C GLY A 344 13.29 -3.67 -11.45
N ASN A 345 12.53 -3.63 -10.36
CA ASN A 345 11.90 -4.81 -9.76
C ASN A 345 10.53 -5.10 -10.37
N HIS A 346 9.98 -6.27 -10.03
CA HIS A 346 8.55 -6.53 -10.19
C HIS A 346 7.65 -5.70 -9.27
N SER A 347 8.21 -4.79 -8.48
CA SER A 347 7.55 -3.82 -7.59
C SER A 347 8.40 -2.56 -7.49
N LEU A 348 7.98 -1.60 -6.68
CA LEU A 348 8.76 -0.42 -6.30
C LEU A 348 8.41 -0.02 -4.85
N ALA A 349 9.25 0.80 -4.24
CA ALA A 349 8.96 1.46 -2.98
C ALA A 349 9.03 2.98 -3.15
N VAL A 350 8.39 3.70 -2.22
CA VAL A 350 8.35 5.15 -2.21
C VAL A 350 8.61 5.64 -0.80
N GLY A 351 9.38 6.72 -0.67
CA GLY A 351 9.59 7.45 0.58
C GLY A 351 10.61 8.56 0.40
N ASP A 352 10.59 9.54 1.30
CA ASP A 352 11.63 10.55 1.47
C ASP A 352 12.89 9.87 2.02
N VAL A 353 13.83 9.54 1.13
CA VAL A 353 15.05 8.81 1.49
C VAL A 353 16.19 9.76 1.81
N ASP A 354 16.23 10.94 1.19
CA ASP A 354 17.31 11.92 1.37
C ASP A 354 16.97 13.07 2.34
N ASN A 355 15.77 13.06 2.92
CA ASN A 355 15.25 13.99 3.92
C ASN A 355 15.06 15.43 3.42
N ASP A 356 14.77 15.61 2.13
CA ASP A 356 14.44 16.93 1.59
C ASP A 356 12.96 17.35 1.82
N GLY A 357 12.11 16.37 2.18
CA GLY A 357 10.68 16.50 2.44
C GLY A 357 9.77 16.08 1.30
N SER A 358 10.32 15.64 0.16
CA SER A 358 9.62 15.02 -0.98
C SER A 358 9.90 13.53 -1.00
N ASP A 359 9.07 12.75 -1.72
CA ASP A 359 9.30 11.32 -1.85
C ASP A 359 10.11 11.00 -3.12
N GLU A 360 11.04 10.05 -3.00
CA GLU A 360 11.74 9.42 -4.12
C GLU A 360 11.11 8.07 -4.47
N ILE A 361 11.40 7.57 -5.68
CA ILE A 361 11.02 6.21 -6.09
C ILE A 361 12.24 5.31 -6.04
N ILE A 362 12.18 4.27 -5.21
CA ILE A 362 13.12 3.16 -5.28
C ILE A 362 12.59 2.11 -6.25
N TYR A 363 13.12 2.12 -7.47
CA TYR A 363 12.70 1.27 -8.57
C TYR A 363 13.58 0.01 -8.66
N GLY A 364 13.54 -0.83 -7.63
CA GLY A 364 14.39 -2.02 -7.52
C GLY A 364 15.84 -1.65 -7.17
N ALA A 365 16.78 -1.93 -8.06
CA ALA A 365 18.22 -1.72 -7.86
C ALA A 365 18.71 -0.30 -8.28
N CYS A 366 17.79 0.64 -8.48
CA CYS A 366 18.04 2.06 -8.72
C CYS A 366 16.99 2.94 -8.03
N ALA A 367 17.26 4.22 -7.88
CA ALA A 367 16.31 5.21 -7.36
C ALA A 367 16.20 6.43 -8.29
N ILE A 368 15.00 6.98 -8.40
CA ILE A 368 14.66 8.19 -9.17
C ILE A 368 14.25 9.26 -8.17
N ASP A 369 14.82 10.45 -8.32
CA ASP A 369 14.60 11.60 -7.45
C ASP A 369 13.18 12.17 -7.65
N HIS A 370 12.71 12.97 -6.69
CA HIS A 370 11.37 13.57 -6.67
C HIS A 370 11.08 14.45 -7.90
N ASP A 371 12.12 15.00 -8.53
CA ASP A 371 12.06 15.85 -9.73
C ASP A 371 12.20 15.08 -11.06
N GLY A 372 12.34 13.76 -10.99
CA GLY A 372 12.49 12.87 -12.15
C GLY A 372 13.93 12.66 -12.61
N THR A 373 14.92 13.26 -11.96
CA THR A 373 16.33 12.95 -12.24
C THR A 373 16.72 11.59 -11.67
N GLY A 374 17.76 10.98 -12.23
CA GLY A 374 18.30 9.74 -11.68
C GLY A 374 19.07 10.00 -10.39
N LEU A 375 18.65 9.40 -9.27
CA LEU A 375 19.34 9.52 -7.97
C LEU A 375 20.57 8.59 -7.91
N TYR A 376 20.38 7.28 -8.08
CA TYR A 376 21.48 6.32 -8.26
C TYR A 376 21.05 5.05 -9.01
N SER A 377 22.03 4.31 -9.51
CA SER A 377 21.90 2.92 -9.96
C SER A 377 23.01 2.07 -9.36
N THR A 378 22.66 0.96 -8.70
CA THR A 378 23.64 0.05 -8.09
C THR A 378 24.34 -0.84 -9.13
N GLY A 379 23.70 -1.06 -10.29
CA GLY A 379 24.17 -2.01 -11.29
C GLY A 379 23.81 -3.48 -11.01
N PHE A 380 23.23 -3.80 -9.85
CA PHE A 380 23.00 -5.18 -9.38
C PHE A 380 21.85 -5.87 -10.12
N GLY A 381 20.95 -5.08 -10.70
CA GLY A 381 19.95 -5.56 -11.66
C GLY A 381 18.60 -5.91 -11.04
N HIS A 382 17.80 -6.60 -11.84
CA HIS A 382 16.42 -6.95 -11.54
C HIS A 382 16.25 -7.87 -10.32
N GLY A 383 15.17 -7.65 -9.57
CA GLY A 383 14.75 -8.47 -8.45
C GLY A 383 13.23 -8.58 -8.30
N ASP A 384 12.84 -9.45 -7.37
CA ASP A 384 11.46 -9.94 -7.23
C ASP A 384 10.77 -9.49 -5.93
N SER A 385 11.56 -8.93 -5.01
CA SER A 385 11.12 -8.53 -3.67
C SER A 385 12.05 -7.53 -3.02
N HIS A 386 11.52 -6.73 -2.10
CA HIS A 386 12.29 -5.75 -1.34
C HIS A 386 11.65 -5.41 0.02
N ALA A 387 12.40 -4.67 0.83
CA ALA A 387 11.92 -3.96 2.00
C ALA A 387 12.58 -2.57 2.02
N LEU A 388 11.76 -1.51 2.16
CA LEU A 388 12.21 -0.14 2.41
C LEU A 388 11.76 0.23 3.82
N GLY A 389 12.67 0.61 4.70
CA GLY A 389 12.36 1.07 6.05
C GLY A 389 13.62 1.40 6.83
N ASP A 390 13.46 1.76 8.10
CA ASP A 390 14.58 1.86 9.04
C ASP A 390 14.91 0.44 9.55
N LEU A 391 15.72 -0.27 8.75
CA LEU A 391 16.03 -1.69 8.93
C LEU A 391 17.27 -1.88 9.81
N MET A 392 18.16 -0.89 9.79
CA MET A 392 19.39 -0.80 10.57
C MET A 392 19.31 0.41 11.50
N PRO A 393 18.70 0.31 12.69
CA PRO A 393 18.39 1.47 13.56
C PRO A 393 19.61 2.22 14.13
N ASP A 394 20.82 1.72 13.88
CA ASP A 394 22.08 2.37 14.24
C ASP A 394 22.78 3.01 13.03
N HIS A 395 22.19 2.89 11.84
CA HIS A 395 22.55 3.55 10.60
C HIS A 395 21.53 4.68 10.35
N PRO A 396 21.95 5.95 10.20
CA PRO A 396 21.02 7.04 9.96
C PRO A 396 20.36 6.95 8.58
N GLY A 397 19.04 7.15 8.53
CA GLY A 397 18.26 7.16 7.29
C GLY A 397 17.43 5.89 7.13
N LEU A 398 16.98 5.64 5.90
CA LEU A 398 16.30 4.41 5.55
C LEU A 398 17.27 3.48 4.80
N GLU A 399 17.02 2.19 4.90
CA GLU A 399 17.71 1.18 4.12
C GLU A 399 16.76 0.49 3.14
N PHE A 400 17.35 -0.06 2.09
CA PHE A 400 16.65 -0.91 1.14
C PHE A 400 17.29 -2.29 1.05
N TYR A 401 16.56 -3.30 1.53
CA TYR A 401 16.94 -4.70 1.37
C TYR A 401 16.29 -5.28 0.11
N GLN A 402 17.07 -5.99 -0.71
CA GLN A 402 16.61 -6.50 -2.01
C GLN A 402 17.18 -7.89 -2.30
N GLY A 403 16.35 -8.78 -2.85
CA GLY A 403 16.77 -10.00 -3.53
C GLY A 403 16.93 -9.77 -5.04
N HIS A 404 17.94 -10.37 -5.64
CA HIS A 404 18.32 -10.20 -7.06
C HIS A 404 18.18 -11.52 -7.83
N GLU A 405 17.78 -11.44 -9.11
CA GLU A 405 17.58 -12.62 -9.95
C GLU A 405 18.86 -13.05 -10.72
N GLY A 406 19.97 -12.32 -10.62
CA GLY A 406 21.19 -12.66 -11.35
C GLY A 406 22.36 -11.70 -11.17
N ARG A 407 23.22 -11.63 -12.20
CA ARG A 407 24.46 -10.81 -12.22
C ARG A 407 25.45 -11.11 -11.08
N ASP A 408 25.42 -12.34 -10.54
CA ASP A 408 26.20 -12.79 -9.38
C ASP A 408 25.89 -12.05 -8.06
N HIS A 409 24.77 -11.32 -7.99
CA HIS A 409 24.25 -10.73 -6.77
C HIS A 409 23.07 -11.56 -6.26
N GLY A 410 23.06 -11.88 -4.96
CA GLY A 410 21.98 -12.64 -4.34
C GLY A 410 21.04 -11.74 -3.55
N VAL A 411 21.55 -11.16 -2.46
CA VAL A 411 20.84 -10.14 -1.69
C VAL A 411 21.77 -8.98 -1.37
N SER A 412 21.20 -7.79 -1.19
CA SER A 412 21.93 -6.59 -0.77
C SER A 412 21.12 -5.80 0.25
N MET A 413 21.82 -5.22 1.23
CA MET A 413 21.34 -4.11 2.03
C MET A 413 22.09 -2.85 1.59
N ARG A 414 21.37 -1.75 1.40
CA ARG A 414 21.96 -0.48 1.01
C ARG A 414 21.31 0.69 1.72
N ASP A 415 22.07 1.77 1.86
CA ASP A 415 21.54 3.08 2.17
C ASP A 415 20.56 3.50 1.05
N ALA A 416 19.33 3.85 1.45
CA ALA A 416 18.25 4.08 0.50
C ALA A 416 18.42 5.38 -0.31
N ALA A 417 19.14 6.37 0.24
CA ALA A 417 19.36 7.68 -0.36
C ALA A 417 20.52 7.69 -1.36
N THR A 418 21.62 7.05 -0.99
CA THR A 418 22.88 7.12 -1.75
C THR A 418 23.10 5.91 -2.65
N GLY A 419 22.43 4.79 -2.34
CA GLY A 419 22.67 3.52 -3.00
C GLY A 419 23.96 2.81 -2.57
N GLU A 420 24.65 3.30 -1.53
CA GLU A 420 25.83 2.64 -0.97
C GLU A 420 25.48 1.25 -0.47
N ILE A 421 26.16 0.23 -1.02
CA ILE A 421 25.99 -1.15 -0.58
C ILE A 421 26.66 -1.33 0.77
N LEU A 422 25.85 -1.42 1.82
CA LEU A 422 26.30 -1.65 3.20
C LEU A 422 26.83 -3.08 3.35
N TRP A 423 26.14 -4.05 2.74
CA TRP A 423 26.63 -5.42 2.59
C TRP A 423 25.90 -6.15 1.45
N GLU A 424 26.53 -7.20 0.93
CA GLU A 424 25.94 -8.11 -0.06
C GLU A 424 26.27 -9.57 0.23
N ILE A 425 25.37 -10.47 -0.18
CA ILE A 425 25.67 -11.89 -0.33
C ILE A 425 25.56 -12.24 -1.80
N LYS A 426 26.67 -12.71 -2.39
CA LYS A 426 26.73 -13.11 -3.79
C LYS A 426 26.02 -14.43 -4.04
N LYS A 427 25.27 -14.48 -5.13
CA LYS A 427 24.62 -15.70 -5.64
C LYS A 427 24.45 -15.58 -7.15
N SER A 428 24.87 -16.61 -7.88
CA SER A 428 24.69 -16.66 -9.33
C SER A 428 23.31 -17.16 -9.77
N ALA A 429 22.52 -17.66 -8.82
CA ALA A 429 21.18 -18.20 -9.02
C ALA A 429 20.14 -17.24 -8.45
N ASP A 430 18.95 -17.29 -9.03
CA ASP A 430 17.79 -16.48 -8.65
C ASP A 430 17.47 -16.53 -7.14
N VAL A 431 17.39 -15.36 -6.52
CA VAL A 431 16.85 -15.14 -5.16
C VAL A 431 15.46 -14.48 -5.25
N GLY A 432 14.49 -15.22 -5.77
CA GLY A 432 13.15 -14.70 -6.08
C GLY A 432 12.23 -14.42 -4.89
N ARG A 433 12.72 -14.47 -3.64
CA ARG A 433 12.01 -14.00 -2.44
C ARG A 433 13.00 -13.51 -1.39
N ALA A 434 12.69 -12.36 -0.80
CA ALA A 434 13.42 -11.76 0.29
C ALA A 434 12.52 -10.80 1.07
N TRP A 435 12.71 -10.70 2.37
CA TRP A 435 12.09 -9.68 3.23
C TRP A 435 13.05 -9.34 4.38
N ALA A 436 12.89 -8.15 4.95
CA ALA A 436 13.61 -7.72 6.14
C ALA A 436 12.63 -7.11 7.14
N ALA A 437 12.59 -7.63 8.37
CA ALA A 437 11.75 -7.11 9.45
C ALA A 437 12.30 -7.52 10.81
N ASN A 438 11.99 -6.78 11.86
CA ASN A 438 12.31 -7.14 13.23
C ASN A 438 11.28 -8.15 13.74
N VAL A 439 11.66 -9.42 13.80
CA VAL A 439 10.81 -10.58 14.18
C VAL A 439 11.25 -11.17 15.53
N ASN A 440 12.50 -10.94 15.93
CA ASN A 440 13.04 -11.45 17.18
C ASN A 440 13.40 -10.29 18.13
N PRO A 441 12.76 -10.18 19.30
CA PRO A 441 13.07 -9.11 20.26
C PRO A 441 14.51 -9.18 20.80
N GLY A 442 15.17 -10.34 20.66
CA GLY A 442 16.56 -10.55 21.07
C GLY A 442 17.62 -10.03 20.10
N ILE A 443 17.22 -9.53 18.93
CA ILE A 443 18.12 -9.04 17.87
C ILE A 443 17.68 -7.61 17.51
N ARG A 444 18.64 -6.69 17.56
CA ARG A 444 18.39 -5.28 17.23
C ARG A 444 18.37 -5.11 15.71
N GLY A 445 17.38 -4.35 15.21
CA GLY A 445 17.18 -4.12 13.78
C GLY A 445 16.44 -5.26 13.09
N ALA A 446 16.36 -5.21 11.76
CA ALA A 446 15.63 -6.18 10.96
C ALA A 446 16.44 -7.46 10.69
N GLU A 447 15.85 -8.63 10.94
CA GLU A 447 16.35 -9.86 10.34
C GLU A 447 16.08 -9.87 8.84
N CYS A 448 17.04 -10.36 8.08
CA CYS A 448 16.99 -10.44 6.62
C CYS A 448 16.89 -11.91 6.18
N THR A 449 15.80 -12.26 5.50
CA THR A 449 15.55 -13.63 5.02
C THR A 449 15.52 -13.66 3.49
N SER A 450 15.95 -14.76 2.88
CA SER A 450 15.80 -14.97 1.42
C SER A 450 15.62 -16.45 1.04
N SER A 451 15.19 -16.71 -0.19
CA SER A 451 14.93 -18.09 -0.68
C SER A 451 16.19 -18.92 -0.88
N ALA A 452 17.38 -18.31 -0.94
CA ALA A 452 18.60 -19.00 -1.36
C ALA A 452 19.88 -18.59 -0.61
N THR A 453 19.76 -17.82 0.47
CA THR A 453 20.84 -17.45 1.41
C THR A 453 20.46 -17.86 2.84
N PRO A 454 21.43 -17.91 3.79
CA PRO A 454 21.10 -17.98 5.21
C PRO A 454 20.25 -16.79 5.65
N ASN A 455 19.60 -16.91 6.80
CA ASN A 455 18.98 -15.77 7.49
C ASN A 455 20.09 -14.96 8.14
N LEU A 456 19.95 -13.63 8.09
CA LEU A 456 20.95 -12.69 8.55
C LEU A 456 20.34 -11.72 9.56
N ASP A 457 21.17 -11.11 10.40
CA ASP A 457 20.83 -9.87 11.08
C ASP A 457 20.91 -8.68 10.11
N CYS A 458 20.57 -7.48 10.59
CA CYS A 458 20.56 -6.27 9.77
C CYS A 458 21.96 -5.85 9.27
N ASN A 459 23.03 -6.39 9.87
CA ASN A 459 24.43 -6.13 9.50
C ASN A 459 25.00 -7.21 8.56
N GLY A 460 24.19 -8.17 8.11
CA GLY A 460 24.61 -9.23 7.20
C GLY A 460 25.31 -10.40 7.87
N ASN A 461 25.25 -10.54 9.20
CA ASN A 461 25.78 -11.71 9.90
C ASN A 461 24.75 -12.83 9.97
N GLU A 462 25.16 -14.07 9.73
CA GLU A 462 24.27 -15.24 9.82
C GLU A 462 23.72 -15.43 11.24
N ILE A 463 22.41 -15.71 11.32
CA ILE A 463 21.70 -16.00 12.56
C ILE A 463 21.10 -17.42 12.53
N ASP A 464 21.10 -18.11 13.67
CA ASP A 464 20.55 -19.47 13.79
C ASP A 464 19.03 -19.43 13.95
N THR A 465 18.34 -19.17 12.84
CA THR A 465 16.87 -19.15 12.76
C THR A 465 16.38 -19.94 11.54
N ARG A 466 15.09 -20.26 11.51
CA ARG A 466 14.45 -20.99 10.39
C ARG A 466 13.25 -20.26 9.83
N TYR A 467 13.42 -18.97 9.56
CA TYR A 467 12.42 -18.18 8.88
C TYR A 467 12.23 -18.61 7.43
N SER A 468 11.01 -18.44 6.92
CA SER A 468 10.65 -18.76 5.54
C SER A 468 10.64 -17.49 4.70
N ALA A 469 11.37 -17.50 3.58
CA ALA A 469 11.32 -16.42 2.59
C ALA A 469 9.96 -16.26 1.90
N TYR A 470 9.07 -17.25 2.04
CA TYR A 470 7.69 -17.20 1.52
C TYR A 470 6.69 -16.66 2.54
N ALA A 471 7.17 -16.19 3.69
CA ALA A 471 6.38 -15.35 4.57
C ALA A 471 6.50 -13.87 4.15
N GLN A 472 5.60 -13.05 4.69
CA GLN A 472 5.60 -11.60 4.60
C GLN A 472 5.44 -11.06 6.02
N PRO A 473 6.30 -10.14 6.46
CA PRO A 473 6.15 -9.41 7.72
C PRO A 473 4.77 -8.76 7.85
N ILE A 474 4.24 -8.75 9.07
CA ILE A 474 2.99 -8.06 9.43
C ILE A 474 3.03 -7.71 10.92
N LEU A 475 2.48 -6.56 11.29
CA LEU A 475 2.21 -6.13 12.65
C LEU A 475 0.78 -6.54 13.05
N PHE A 476 0.63 -7.62 13.82
CA PHE A 476 -0.70 -8.20 14.09
C PHE A 476 -1.00 -8.43 15.58
N ASP A 477 -0.01 -8.80 16.39
CA ASP A 477 -0.19 -9.05 17.81
C ASP A 477 0.06 -7.82 18.70
N GLY A 478 0.32 -8.03 19.99
CA GLY A 478 0.43 -6.96 20.97
C GLY A 478 1.84 -6.38 21.14
N ASP A 479 2.87 -7.08 20.68
CA ASP A 479 4.27 -6.67 20.80
C ASP A 479 4.73 -5.84 19.57
N PRO A 480 5.88 -5.16 19.63
CA PRO A 480 6.34 -4.32 18.52
C PRO A 480 7.16 -5.07 17.47
N GLU A 481 7.31 -6.39 17.60
CA GLU A 481 7.93 -7.21 16.58
C GLU A 481 6.94 -7.50 15.45
N HIS A 482 7.44 -7.93 14.30
CA HIS A 482 6.62 -8.37 13.19
C HIS A 482 6.37 -9.87 13.28
N GLU A 483 5.13 -10.26 13.07
CA GLU A 483 4.77 -11.62 12.78
C GLU A 483 5.03 -11.98 11.32
N LEU A 484 4.96 -13.28 11.02
CA LEU A 484 5.20 -13.80 9.69
C LEU A 484 3.92 -14.39 9.09
N ARG A 485 3.34 -13.66 8.15
CA ARG A 485 2.19 -14.10 7.35
C ARG A 485 2.65 -14.98 6.19
N SER A 486 2.13 -16.19 6.06
CA SER A 486 2.29 -17.00 4.85
C SER A 486 0.95 -17.57 4.42
N ARG A 487 0.53 -17.27 3.18
CA ARG A 487 -0.85 -17.55 2.72
C ARG A 487 -1.83 -16.93 3.72
N THR A 488 -2.83 -17.67 4.19
CA THR A 488 -3.81 -17.20 5.18
C THR A 488 -3.45 -17.58 6.61
N VAL A 489 -2.16 -17.71 6.94
CA VAL A 489 -1.66 -18.10 8.26
C VAL A 489 -0.71 -17.02 8.77
N ILE A 490 -0.76 -16.72 10.07
CA ILE A 490 0.22 -15.87 10.75
C ILE A 490 0.88 -16.70 11.86
N GLU A 491 2.20 -16.72 11.85
CA GLU A 491 3.03 -17.33 12.89
C GLU A 491 3.61 -16.20 13.77
N GLY A 492 3.31 -16.24 15.07
CA GLY A 492 3.71 -15.27 16.10
C GLY A 492 5.06 -15.59 16.75
N GLY A 493 6.02 -16.08 15.96
CA GLY A 493 7.33 -16.48 16.46
C GLY A 493 7.23 -17.50 17.63
N PRO A 494 7.74 -17.17 18.85
CA PRO A 494 7.64 -18.03 20.03
C PRO A 494 6.21 -18.42 20.42
N ASN A 495 5.21 -17.59 20.09
CA ASN A 495 3.80 -17.85 20.38
C ASN A 495 3.19 -18.91 19.44
N GLY A 496 3.94 -19.35 18.43
CA GLY A 496 3.49 -20.28 17.40
C GLY A 496 2.39 -19.67 16.52
N ARG A 497 1.56 -20.51 15.91
CA ARG A 497 0.49 -20.03 15.03
C ARG A 497 -0.60 -19.28 15.79
N ILE A 498 -0.79 -18.01 15.48
CA ILE A 498 -1.81 -17.15 16.11
C ILE A 498 -3.05 -16.94 15.23
N PHE A 499 -2.94 -17.10 13.91
CA PHE A 499 -4.06 -16.94 12.99
C PHE A 499 -4.08 -17.97 11.86
N GLN A 500 -5.29 -18.35 11.44
CA GLN A 500 -5.52 -19.28 10.33
C GLN A 500 -6.83 -18.97 9.58
N GLY A 501 -6.77 -18.07 8.62
CA GLY A 501 -7.89 -17.53 7.85
C GLY A 501 -8.63 -18.54 6.96
N TRP A 502 -7.97 -19.58 6.43
CA TRP A 502 -8.66 -20.57 5.57
C TRP A 502 -9.79 -21.32 6.30
N HIS A 503 -9.74 -21.41 7.63
CA HIS A 503 -10.84 -21.95 8.43
C HIS A 503 -12.17 -21.19 8.22
N TYR A 504 -12.08 -19.89 7.89
CA TYR A 504 -13.19 -18.97 7.62
C TYR A 504 -13.32 -18.69 6.12
N ARG A 505 -12.83 -19.61 5.27
CA ARG A 505 -12.87 -19.53 3.79
C ARG A 505 -12.07 -18.38 3.18
N ALA A 506 -11.16 -17.73 3.92
CA ALA A 506 -10.20 -16.82 3.29
C ALA A 506 -9.31 -17.59 2.31
N SER A 507 -9.04 -16.99 1.16
CA SER A 507 -8.14 -17.50 0.12
C SER A 507 -7.09 -16.44 -0.21
N ASN A 508 -5.97 -16.85 -0.79
CA ASN A 508 -4.98 -15.92 -1.32
C ASN A 508 -5.22 -15.63 -2.81
N ILE A 509 -4.56 -14.59 -3.32
CA ILE A 509 -4.49 -14.26 -4.75
C ILE A 509 -3.11 -14.63 -5.34
N HIS A 510 -2.93 -14.43 -6.64
CA HIS A 510 -1.68 -14.61 -7.40
C HIS A 510 -0.95 -15.97 -7.29
N SER A 511 -1.70 -17.07 -7.16
CA SER A 511 -1.16 -18.43 -7.23
C SER A 511 0.02 -18.65 -6.27
N SER A 512 1.26 -18.77 -6.78
CA SER A 512 2.48 -19.04 -5.99
C SER A 512 2.97 -17.87 -5.15
N LYS A 513 2.52 -16.63 -5.42
CA LYS A 513 2.90 -15.46 -4.62
C LYS A 513 2.19 -15.46 -3.25
N HIS A 514 0.95 -15.97 -3.22
CA HIS A 514 0.15 -16.16 -2.00
C HIS A 514 -0.20 -14.87 -1.27
N ASP A 515 -0.50 -13.83 -2.05
CA ASP A 515 -0.79 -12.50 -1.52
C ASP A 515 -2.19 -12.42 -0.89
N ALA A 516 -2.34 -11.48 0.03
CA ALA A 516 -3.63 -10.91 0.39
C ALA A 516 -4.04 -9.88 -0.68
N CYS A 517 -5.31 -9.46 -0.72
CA CYS A 517 -5.71 -8.31 -1.53
C CYS A 517 -5.03 -7.04 -1.04
N LEU A 518 -4.97 -6.89 0.29
CA LEU A 518 -4.37 -5.77 0.99
C LEU A 518 -3.99 -6.20 2.42
N VAL A 519 -2.88 -5.69 2.92
CA VAL A 519 -2.49 -5.69 4.34
C VAL A 519 -2.24 -4.23 4.73
N ALA A 520 -3.05 -3.67 5.62
CA ALA A 520 -2.86 -2.31 6.09
C ALA A 520 -3.67 -2.00 7.36
N ASP A 521 -3.17 -1.14 8.25
CA ASP A 521 -3.96 -0.44 9.28
C ASP A 521 -5.03 0.43 8.59
N ILE A 522 -6.25 -0.11 8.46
CA ILE A 522 -7.37 0.60 7.82
C ILE A 522 -8.49 0.88 8.81
N VAL A 523 -8.53 0.21 9.97
CA VAL A 523 -9.44 0.47 11.09
C VAL A 523 -8.74 0.09 12.40
N GLY A 524 -9.30 0.51 13.53
CA GLY A 524 -8.76 0.14 14.83
C GLY A 524 -7.50 0.93 15.18
N ASP A 525 -6.59 0.29 15.90
CA ASP A 525 -5.32 0.91 16.29
C ASP A 525 -4.23 0.63 15.24
N TRP A 526 -2.96 0.71 15.61
CA TRP A 526 -1.83 0.64 14.69
C TRP A 526 -1.58 -0.71 14.01
N ARG A 527 -2.26 -1.79 14.42
CA ARG A 527 -2.01 -3.13 13.86
C ARG A 527 -2.72 -3.27 12.52
N GLU A 528 -2.17 -4.11 11.66
CA GLU A 528 -2.60 -4.20 10.28
C GLU A 528 -3.79 -5.15 10.10
N GLU A 529 -4.83 -4.67 9.43
CA GLU A 529 -5.88 -5.53 8.89
C GLU A 529 -5.39 -6.32 7.68
N ILE A 530 -6.08 -7.43 7.41
CA ILE A 530 -5.85 -8.23 6.22
C ILE A 530 -7.15 -8.42 5.45
N VAL A 531 -7.10 -8.09 4.16
CA VAL A 531 -8.20 -8.27 3.21
C VAL A 531 -7.91 -9.49 2.33
N TYR A 532 -8.79 -10.49 2.38
CA TYR A 532 -8.72 -11.67 1.52
C TYR A 532 -9.99 -11.84 0.68
N PRO A 533 -9.92 -12.45 -0.51
CA PRO A 533 -11.12 -13.01 -1.12
C PRO A 533 -11.64 -14.19 -0.30
N ARG A 534 -12.96 -14.35 -0.24
CA ARG A 534 -13.58 -15.62 0.13
C ARG A 534 -13.36 -16.63 -0.98
N GLY A 535 -13.12 -17.90 -0.64
CA GLY A 535 -12.76 -18.94 -1.61
C GLY A 535 -13.78 -19.21 -2.72
N ASP A 536 -15.04 -18.78 -2.56
CA ASP A 536 -16.08 -18.83 -3.61
C ASP A 536 -16.17 -17.55 -4.46
N LYS A 537 -15.31 -16.56 -4.19
CA LYS A 537 -15.17 -15.26 -4.87
C LYS A 537 -16.40 -14.34 -4.76
N LYS A 538 -17.27 -14.57 -3.77
CA LYS A 538 -18.50 -13.79 -3.57
C LYS A 538 -18.41 -12.74 -2.45
N ALA A 539 -17.25 -12.65 -1.80
CA ALA A 539 -17.02 -11.66 -0.75
C ALA A 539 -15.53 -11.36 -0.62
N LEU A 540 -15.21 -10.15 -0.16
CA LEU A 540 -13.97 -9.85 0.55
C LEU A 540 -14.16 -10.18 2.04
N ILE A 541 -13.10 -10.60 2.71
CA ILE A 541 -13.07 -10.88 4.14
C ILE A 541 -12.01 -9.98 4.76
N VAL A 542 -12.43 -9.12 5.71
CA VAL A 542 -11.53 -8.22 6.44
C VAL A 542 -11.34 -8.77 7.84
N PHE A 543 -10.09 -9.10 8.17
CA PHE A 543 -9.68 -9.48 9.51
C PHE A 543 -8.92 -8.32 10.15
N THR A 544 -9.31 -7.97 11.38
CA THR A 544 -8.51 -7.17 12.30
C THR A 544 -8.13 -8.05 13.50
N THR A 545 -7.13 -7.63 14.26
CA THR A 545 -6.68 -8.36 15.45
C THR A 545 -7.60 -8.15 16.65
N TRP A 546 -7.68 -9.17 17.51
CA TRP A 546 -8.39 -9.16 18.80
C TRP A 546 -7.44 -9.37 19.97
N LEU A 547 -6.13 -9.42 19.70
CA LEU A 547 -5.09 -9.57 20.70
C LEU A 547 -4.86 -8.21 21.35
N PRO A 548 -4.85 -8.06 22.68
CA PRO A 548 -4.53 -6.78 23.29
C PRO A 548 -3.05 -6.41 23.12
N THR A 549 -2.79 -5.11 22.96
CA THR A 549 -1.49 -4.46 23.10
C THR A 549 -1.49 -3.48 24.28
N GLU A 550 -0.33 -3.28 24.90
CA GLU A 550 -0.08 -2.17 25.85
C GLU A 550 0.55 -0.95 25.15
N ARG A 551 0.94 -1.11 23.88
CA ARG A 551 1.61 -0.08 23.09
C ARG A 551 0.59 0.92 22.55
N ARG A 552 0.87 2.21 22.77
CA ARG A 552 0.25 3.30 22.02
C ARG A 552 1.06 3.50 20.76
N ASN A 553 0.42 3.64 19.61
CA ASN A 553 1.10 4.11 18.42
C ASN A 553 0.10 4.88 17.59
N PHE A 554 0.56 5.87 16.84
CA PHE A 554 -0.30 6.52 15.86
C PHE A 554 -0.67 5.53 14.76
N THR A 555 -1.82 5.73 14.11
CA THR A 555 -2.19 4.97 12.92
C THR A 555 -1.04 5.01 11.91
N LEU A 556 -0.68 3.86 11.36
CA LEU A 556 0.41 3.74 10.39
C LEU A 556 0.09 4.47 9.09
N MET A 557 -1.20 4.70 8.80
CA MET A 557 -1.61 5.51 7.65
C MET A 557 -1.25 7.00 7.77
N HIS A 558 -0.81 7.44 8.95
CA HIS A 558 -0.23 8.77 9.17
C HIS A 558 1.32 8.74 9.22
N ASP A 559 1.94 7.57 9.05
CA ASP A 559 3.35 7.47 8.73
C ASP A 559 3.57 7.70 7.22
N PRO A 560 4.38 8.70 6.83
CA PRO A 560 4.61 9.06 5.43
C PRO A 560 5.05 7.88 4.55
N THR A 561 6.05 7.12 5.00
CA THR A 561 6.63 6.00 4.24
C THR A 561 5.65 4.84 4.16
N TYR A 562 5.02 4.47 5.28
CA TYR A 562 4.04 3.40 5.31
C TYR A 562 2.86 3.67 4.38
N ARG A 563 2.25 4.86 4.46
CA ARG A 563 1.09 5.22 3.63
C ARG A 563 1.39 5.17 2.14
N MET A 564 2.59 5.58 1.73
CA MET A 564 3.03 5.48 0.33
C MET A 564 3.21 4.02 -0.09
N ASN A 565 3.81 3.19 0.75
CA ASN A 565 3.98 1.77 0.44
C ASN A 565 2.66 0.99 0.43
N VAL A 566 1.66 1.41 1.20
CA VAL A 566 0.27 0.92 1.06
C VAL A 566 -0.31 1.28 -0.31
N ALA A 567 -0.09 2.50 -0.81
CA ALA A 567 -0.57 2.92 -2.12
C ALA A 567 0.02 2.09 -3.28
N VAL A 568 1.25 1.61 -3.13
CA VAL A 568 1.95 0.82 -4.15
C VAL A 568 1.97 -0.68 -3.87
N GLN A 569 1.30 -1.14 -2.82
CA GLN A 569 1.35 -2.53 -2.35
C GLN A 569 0.93 -3.55 -3.41
N GLY A 570 -0.10 -3.24 -4.21
CA GLY A 570 -0.59 -4.13 -5.28
C GLY A 570 0.19 -4.05 -6.59
N ILE A 571 1.24 -3.22 -6.67
CA ILE A 571 1.89 -2.91 -7.94
C ILE A 571 2.90 -3.98 -8.33
N GLY A 572 2.48 -4.82 -9.29
CA GLY A 572 3.26 -5.93 -9.81
C GLY A 572 3.27 -7.11 -8.86
N TYR A 573 4.39 -7.38 -8.17
CA TYR A 573 4.48 -8.40 -7.12
C TYR A 573 4.41 -7.74 -5.76
N ASN A 574 3.34 -8.04 -5.02
CA ASN A 574 3.01 -7.33 -3.80
C ASN A 574 4.14 -7.43 -2.75
N GLN A 575 4.49 -6.29 -2.16
CA GLN A 575 5.50 -6.19 -1.10
C GLN A 575 4.87 -5.64 0.18
N PRO A 576 5.34 -6.06 1.37
CA PRO A 576 4.89 -5.47 2.64
C PRO A 576 5.17 -3.97 2.73
N SER A 577 4.37 -3.26 3.52
CA SER A 577 4.56 -1.84 3.82
C SER A 577 5.27 -1.71 5.17
N TYR A 578 6.20 -0.77 5.30
CA TYR A 578 6.97 -0.57 6.52
C TYR A 578 6.87 0.89 6.97
N PRO A 579 6.86 1.17 8.27
CA PRO A 579 7.01 2.51 8.79
C PRO A 579 8.37 3.14 8.42
N GLY A 580 8.41 4.46 8.28
CA GLY A 580 9.63 5.23 8.05
C GLY A 580 10.54 5.36 9.28
N PHE A 581 10.37 4.50 10.28
CA PHE A 581 11.12 4.49 11.53
C PHE A 581 11.21 3.07 12.10
N TYR A 582 12.21 2.81 12.93
CA TYR A 582 12.35 1.52 13.60
C TYR A 582 11.24 1.31 14.62
N PHE A 583 10.23 0.50 14.25
CA PHE A 583 8.99 0.35 14.99
C PHE A 583 9.18 -0.10 16.46
N ALA A 584 10.07 -1.06 16.68
CA ALA A 584 10.44 -1.53 18.03
C ALA A 584 11.20 -0.49 18.86
N GLY A 585 11.79 0.52 18.23
CA GLY A 585 12.53 1.60 18.91
C GLY A 585 11.65 2.66 19.56
N GLY A 586 10.38 2.77 19.19
CA GLY A 586 9.45 3.75 19.77
C GLY A 586 8.35 4.16 18.80
N GLN A 587 7.58 5.18 19.21
CA GLN A 587 6.36 5.64 18.54
C GLN A 587 6.49 7.12 18.12
N PRO A 588 7.45 7.47 17.23
CA PRO A 588 7.63 8.86 16.81
C PRO A 588 6.34 9.42 16.20
N LYS A 589 6.04 10.67 16.53
CA LYS A 589 4.93 11.40 15.92
C LYS A 589 5.39 12.02 14.61
N SER A 590 4.84 11.56 13.50
CA SER A 590 5.09 12.15 12.19
C SER A 590 4.62 13.61 12.15
N SER A 591 5.43 14.46 11.51
CA SER A 591 5.08 15.86 11.29
C SER A 591 4.06 15.96 10.16
N ILE A 592 2.77 15.92 10.51
CA ILE A 592 1.68 15.94 9.54
C ILE A 592 0.73 17.13 9.76
N ARG A 593 -0.03 17.47 8.73
CA ARG A 593 -1.15 18.41 8.79
C ARG A 593 -2.25 17.99 7.84
N TYR A 594 -3.47 18.43 8.13
CA TYR A 594 -4.58 18.35 7.18
C TYR A 594 -4.67 19.63 6.35
N LEU A 595 -5.27 19.53 5.16
CA LEU A 595 -5.54 20.71 4.35
C LEU A 595 -6.65 21.58 4.96
N PRO A 596 -6.57 22.93 4.88
CA PRO A 596 -7.57 23.81 5.48
C PRO A 596 -9.00 23.55 5.02
N ALA A 597 -9.19 23.14 3.75
CA ALA A 597 -10.49 22.79 3.20
C ALA A 597 -11.13 21.59 3.90
N VAL A 598 -10.31 20.69 4.45
CA VAL A 598 -10.73 19.50 5.20
C VAL A 598 -11.01 19.86 6.65
N VAL A 599 -10.13 20.64 7.28
CA VAL A 599 -10.32 21.14 8.66
C VAL A 599 -11.64 21.92 8.78
N GLY A 600 -11.98 22.76 7.80
CA GLY A 600 -13.23 23.52 7.80
C GLY A 600 -14.51 22.68 7.65
N ARG A 601 -14.45 21.49 7.02
CA ARG A 601 -15.60 20.57 6.90
C ARG A 601 -15.91 19.87 8.22
N HIS A 602 -14.87 19.56 8.99
CA HIS A 602 -14.95 18.76 10.20
C HIS A 602 -14.84 19.58 11.50
N ALA A 603 -14.56 20.88 11.40
CA ALA A 603 -14.65 21.81 12.52
C ALA A 603 -16.10 21.89 13.02
N LYS A 604 -16.37 21.29 14.18
CA LYS A 604 -17.65 21.46 14.87
C LYS A 604 -17.82 22.94 15.26
N PRO A 605 -19.03 23.53 15.18
CA PRO A 605 -19.27 24.86 15.70
C PRO A 605 -18.91 24.87 17.19
N GLN A 606 -18.08 25.83 17.61
CA GLN A 606 -17.85 26.04 19.03
C GLN A 606 -19.19 26.44 19.69
N PRO A 607 -19.48 25.92 20.89
CA PRO A 607 -20.73 26.21 21.60
C PRO A 607 -20.93 27.70 21.89
#